data_AF-G1LBK8-F1
#
_entry.id   AF-G1LBK8-F1
#
_cell.length_a   1.000
_cell.length_b   1.000
_cell.length_c   1.000
_cell.angle_alpha   90.00
_cell.angle_beta   90.00
_cell.angle_gamma   90.00
#
_symmetry.space_group_name_H-M   'P 1'
#
loop_
_entity.id
_entity.type
_entity.pdbx_description
1 polymer ?
#
loop_
_entity_poly.entity_id
_entity_poly.type
_entity_poly.pdbx_seq_one_letter_code
_entity_poly.pdbx_strand_id
1 'polypeptide(L)'
;MEEGRAERRRRTEAPSHSQGGTRRAGVMTDVHRRFLQLLMTHGVLEEWDVRRLQKHCYRVHDRTAAVEELEDFINNINSVLESLYIEIKKGATEDDGRPVYALVNLATTSVSKMASDFAENELDLFRKALELIIDSDTGFASSTNVLNLVDQLKGKKMRKKEAEQVLQKFVQNKWLIEKEGEFTLHSRAILEMEQYIRETYPDAVKICNICHSLLIQGQSCETCGIKMHLPCVAKYFQSSSEPRCPHCNDYWPHEIPEVFDPEKEREAGPSKVSKRSLRSRQH
;
A
#
# COMPACT_ATOMS: atom_id res chain seq x y z
N MET A 1 51.13 54.30 22.92
CA MET A 1 50.30 54.66 24.08
C MET A 1 48.87 54.66 23.56
N GLU A 2 48.29 53.49 23.32
CA GLU A 2 47.72 52.57 24.32
C GLU A 2 46.67 53.25 25.19
N GLU A 3 45.41 52.83 24.98
CA GLU A 3 44.21 52.85 25.84
C GLU A 3 42.99 52.94 24.89
N GLY A 4 42.15 51.92 24.68
CA GLY A 4 41.66 50.92 25.62
C GLY A 4 40.24 51.28 26.04
N ARG A 5 39.24 51.15 25.14
CA ARG A 5 37.82 51.27 25.51
C ARG A 5 37.02 50.06 25.03
N ALA A 6 36.68 49.23 26.01
CA ALA A 6 35.93 47.99 25.87
C ALA A 6 34.47 48.25 25.45
N GLU A 7 34.09 47.74 24.30
CA GLU A 7 32.71 47.68 23.82
C GLU A 7 31.96 46.55 24.57
N ARG A 8 31.00 46.92 25.41
CA ARG A 8 30.11 45.97 26.12
C ARG A 8 29.20 45.28 25.10
N ARG A 9 29.57 44.09 24.64
CA ARG A 9 28.67 43.18 23.91
C ARG A 9 27.55 42.72 24.86
N ARG A 10 26.32 43.17 24.60
CA ARG A 10 25.10 42.60 25.19
C ARG A 10 25.01 41.14 24.78
N ARG A 11 25.03 40.23 25.75
CA ARG A 11 24.61 38.83 25.56
C ARG A 11 23.10 38.84 25.33
N THR A 12 22.68 38.69 24.08
CA THR A 12 21.33 38.21 23.76
C THR A 12 21.35 36.70 23.99
N GLU A 13 20.82 36.26 25.13
CA GLU A 13 20.51 34.87 25.40
C GLU A 13 19.44 34.41 24.41
N ALA A 14 19.79 33.46 23.53
CA ALA A 14 18.84 32.77 22.68
C ALA A 14 18.02 31.80 23.55
N PRO A 15 16.68 31.75 23.43
CA PRO A 15 15.89 30.79 24.18
C PRO A 15 16.15 29.39 23.63
N SER A 16 16.72 28.54 24.48
CA SER A 16 16.90 27.11 24.24
C SER A 16 15.55 26.42 24.19
N HIS A 17 14.98 26.28 22.99
CA HIS A 17 13.91 25.31 22.74
C HIS A 17 14.52 23.91 22.67
N SER A 18 14.59 23.25 23.82
CA SER A 18 14.78 21.80 23.91
C SER A 18 13.66 21.21 24.75
N GLN A 19 12.44 21.24 24.22
CA GLN A 19 11.43 20.25 24.59
C GLN A 19 11.48 19.13 23.55
N GLY A 20 12.53 18.32 23.65
CA GLY A 20 12.47 16.96 23.14
C GLY A 20 11.45 16.23 24.00
N GLY A 21 10.19 16.19 23.55
CA GLY A 21 9.20 15.32 24.15
C GLY A 21 9.74 13.90 24.08
N THR A 22 10.14 13.35 25.23
CA THR A 22 10.39 11.92 25.38
C THR A 22 9.09 11.21 25.01
N ARG A 23 8.96 10.78 23.75
CA ARG A 23 7.90 9.85 23.35
C ARG A 23 8.08 8.64 24.27
N ARG A 24 7.08 8.37 25.12
CA ARG A 24 7.07 7.13 25.91
C ARG A 24 7.15 5.99 24.90
N ALA A 25 8.24 5.23 24.93
CA ALA A 25 8.34 4.00 24.16
C ALA A 25 7.15 3.12 24.54
N GLY A 26 6.40 2.66 23.54
CA GLY A 26 5.26 1.79 23.75
C GLY A 26 5.64 0.53 24.52
N VAL A 27 4.68 -0.03 25.26
CA VAL A 27 4.90 -1.27 26.00
C VAL A 27 4.60 -2.44 25.06
N MET A 28 5.61 -3.27 24.80
CA MET A 28 5.47 -4.49 23.99
C MET A 28 5.12 -5.69 24.89
N THR A 29 3.87 -6.16 24.82
CA THR A 29 3.38 -7.37 25.52
C THR A 29 3.31 -8.58 24.59
N ASP A 30 3.02 -9.77 25.13
CA ASP A 30 2.89 -11.00 24.32
C ASP A 30 1.70 -10.97 23.36
N VAL A 31 0.65 -10.22 23.69
CA VAL A 31 -0.47 -9.93 22.77
C VAL A 31 0.06 -9.26 21.49
N HIS A 32 0.91 -8.24 21.65
CA HIS A 32 1.50 -7.48 20.54
C HIS A 32 2.48 -8.35 19.73
N ARG A 33 3.34 -9.13 20.39
CA ARG A 33 4.28 -10.04 19.72
C ARG A 33 3.54 -11.10 18.90
N ARG A 34 2.49 -11.71 19.46
CA ARG A 34 1.69 -12.71 18.77
C ARG A 34 0.94 -12.11 17.58
N PHE A 35 0.41 -10.90 17.75
CA PHE A 35 -0.23 -10.15 16.67
C PHE A 35 0.74 -9.92 15.50
N LEU A 36 1.97 -9.46 15.77
CA LEU A 36 2.99 -9.26 14.74
C LEU A 36 3.37 -10.55 14.01
N GLN A 37 3.56 -11.65 14.75
CA GLN A 37 3.84 -12.95 14.14
C GLN A 37 2.75 -13.36 13.15
N LEU A 38 1.48 -13.25 13.55
CA LEU A 38 0.36 -13.64 12.70
C LEU A 38 0.19 -12.68 11.51
N LEU A 39 0.36 -11.37 11.71
CA LEU A 39 0.34 -10.40 10.63
C LEU A 39 1.41 -10.70 9.58
N MET A 40 2.63 -11.05 10.00
CA MET A 40 3.71 -11.44 9.08
C MET A 40 3.40 -12.71 8.30
N THR A 41 2.74 -13.71 8.92
CA THR A 41 2.35 -14.94 8.22
C THR A 41 1.29 -14.71 7.14
N HIS A 42 0.39 -13.76 7.35
CA HIS A 42 -0.63 -13.40 6.36
C HIS A 42 -0.11 -12.42 5.29
N GLY A 43 0.94 -11.65 5.61
CA GLY A 43 1.51 -10.60 4.75
C GLY A 43 0.70 -9.31 4.76
N VAL A 44 -0.62 -9.41 4.61
CA VAL A 44 -1.58 -8.29 4.62
C VAL A 44 -2.94 -8.77 5.09
N LEU A 45 -3.67 -7.94 5.83
CA LEU A 45 -5.02 -8.24 6.32
C LEU A 45 -5.95 -7.05 6.13
N GLU A 46 -7.22 -7.31 5.85
CA GLU A 46 -8.27 -6.29 5.88
C GLU A 46 -8.56 -5.83 7.32
N GLU A 47 -9.04 -4.60 7.51
CA GLU A 47 -9.24 -4.03 8.86
C GLU A 47 -10.08 -4.92 9.78
N TRP A 48 -11.13 -5.55 9.26
CA TRP A 48 -12.00 -6.42 10.05
C TRP A 48 -11.26 -7.67 10.54
N ASP A 49 -10.41 -8.27 9.72
CA ASP A 49 -9.56 -9.40 10.10
C ASP A 49 -8.47 -8.98 11.08
N VAL A 50 -7.92 -7.78 10.93
CA VAL A 50 -6.97 -7.21 11.91
C VAL A 50 -7.64 -7.03 13.27
N ARG A 51 -8.87 -6.51 13.33
CA ARG A 51 -9.63 -6.41 14.59
C ARG A 51 -9.94 -7.79 15.17
N ARG A 52 -10.26 -8.78 14.34
CA ARG A 52 -10.46 -10.18 14.78
C ARG A 52 -9.16 -10.77 15.33
N LEU A 53 -8.03 -10.49 14.69
CA LEU A 53 -6.71 -10.92 15.09
C LEU A 53 -6.29 -10.30 16.43
N GLN A 54 -6.49 -8.99 16.60
CA GLN A 54 -6.25 -8.29 17.87
C GLN A 54 -7.05 -8.94 19.01
N LYS A 55 -8.36 -9.11 18.83
CA LYS A 55 -9.23 -9.78 19.82
C LYS A 55 -8.81 -11.22 20.11
N HIS A 56 -8.35 -11.94 19.08
CA HIS A 56 -7.81 -13.29 19.24
C HIS A 56 -6.57 -13.30 20.14
N CYS A 57 -5.63 -12.38 19.91
CA CYS A 57 -4.39 -12.29 20.68
C CYS A 57 -4.66 -11.97 22.17
N TYR A 58 -5.57 -11.03 22.45
CA TYR A 58 -6.03 -10.76 23.82
C TYR A 58 -6.65 -12.00 24.46
N ARG A 59 -7.55 -12.71 23.77
CA ARG A 59 -8.17 -13.93 24.31
C ARG A 59 -7.18 -15.04 24.68
N VAL A 60 -6.04 -15.11 24.00
CA VAL A 60 -5.00 -16.14 24.22
C VAL A 60 -4.03 -15.73 25.32
N HIS A 61 -3.59 -14.47 25.35
CA HIS A 61 -2.48 -14.03 26.20
C HIS A 61 -2.88 -13.09 27.35
N ASP A 62 -4.02 -12.42 27.27
CA ASP A 62 -4.51 -11.52 28.33
C ASP A 62 -6.04 -11.43 28.33
N ARG A 63 -6.67 -12.42 28.96
CA ARG A 63 -8.14 -12.61 28.96
C ARG A 63 -8.90 -11.58 29.77
N THR A 64 -8.23 -10.87 30.68
CA THR A 64 -8.86 -9.97 31.65
C THR A 64 -8.71 -8.51 31.27
N ALA A 65 -7.77 -8.18 30.38
CA ALA A 65 -7.62 -6.83 29.85
C ALA A 65 -8.77 -6.44 28.92
N ALA A 66 -9.17 -5.17 28.98
CA ALA A 66 -10.05 -4.58 28.00
C ALA A 66 -9.30 -4.47 26.65
N VAL A 67 -9.98 -4.84 25.56
CA VAL A 67 -9.41 -4.70 24.22
C VAL A 67 -9.39 -3.22 23.86
N GLU A 68 -8.19 -2.68 23.66
CA GLU A 68 -7.95 -1.30 23.23
C GLU A 68 -8.51 -1.04 21.83
N GLU A 69 -8.75 0.24 21.49
CA GLU A 69 -9.07 0.62 20.12
C GLU A 69 -7.92 0.25 19.17
N LEU A 70 -8.27 -0.15 17.95
CA LEU A 70 -7.29 -0.70 17.01
C LEU A 70 -6.18 0.31 16.68
N GLU A 71 -6.53 1.58 16.53
CA GLU A 71 -5.58 2.65 16.19
C GLU A 71 -4.57 2.85 17.32
N ASP A 72 -5.02 2.90 18.58
CA ASP A 72 -4.14 3.02 19.75
C ASP A 72 -3.21 1.80 19.88
N PHE A 73 -3.76 0.60 19.67
CA PHE A 73 -3.00 -0.64 19.69
C PHE A 73 -1.89 -0.66 18.62
N ILE A 74 -2.20 -0.24 17.38
CA ILE A 74 -1.22 -0.16 16.29
C ILE A 74 -0.19 0.94 16.57
N ASN A 75 -0.62 2.11 17.05
CA ASN A 75 0.29 3.22 17.39
C ASN A 75 1.28 2.82 18.50
N ASN A 76 0.81 2.07 19.51
CA ASN A 76 1.67 1.50 20.54
C ASN A 76 2.74 0.58 19.93
N ILE A 77 2.35 -0.35 19.04
CA ILE A 77 3.30 -1.23 18.34
C ILE A 77 4.29 -0.42 17.50
N ASN A 78 3.81 0.49 16.66
CA ASN A 78 4.64 1.29 15.76
C ASN A 78 5.67 2.13 16.52
N SER A 79 5.34 2.65 17.71
CA SER A 79 6.30 3.37 18.55
C SER A 79 7.51 2.52 18.98
N VAL A 80 7.34 1.20 19.10
CA VAL A 80 8.43 0.27 19.41
C VAL A 80 9.19 -0.13 18.14
N LEU A 81 8.45 -0.34 17.04
CA LEU A 81 9.01 -0.71 15.74
C LEU A 81 9.79 0.42 15.06
N GLU A 82 9.60 1.68 15.49
CA GLU A 82 10.34 2.85 15.00
C GLU A 82 11.86 2.63 15.04
N SER A 83 12.36 1.93 16.08
CA SER A 83 13.78 1.56 16.22
C SER A 83 14.31 0.56 15.18
N LEU A 84 13.41 -0.17 14.53
CA LEU A 84 13.71 -1.17 13.50
C LEU A 84 13.44 -0.63 12.08
N TYR A 85 13.02 0.63 11.94
CA TYR A 85 12.62 1.22 10.66
C TYR A 85 11.55 0.41 9.93
N ILE A 86 10.62 -0.19 10.67
CA ILE A 86 9.45 -0.89 10.12
C ILE A 86 8.19 -0.37 10.80
N GLU A 87 7.05 -0.43 10.12
CA GLU A 87 5.77 -0.03 10.69
C GLU A 87 4.63 -0.90 10.17
N ILE A 88 3.58 -1.03 10.97
CA ILE A 88 2.28 -1.48 10.49
C ILE A 88 1.62 -0.29 9.81
N LYS A 89 1.52 -0.34 8.48
CA LYS A 89 0.96 0.73 7.66
C LYS A 89 -0.47 0.38 7.26
N LYS A 90 -1.38 1.36 7.40
CA LYS A 90 -2.73 1.32 6.85
C LYS A 90 -2.70 1.77 5.39
N GLY A 91 -3.35 1.02 4.51
CA GLY A 91 -3.60 1.37 3.11
C GLY A 91 -5.05 1.14 2.72
N ALA A 92 -5.38 1.47 1.48
CA ALA A 92 -6.65 1.14 0.85
C ALA A 92 -6.38 0.37 -0.45
N THR A 93 -7.25 -0.60 -0.78
CA THR A 93 -7.22 -1.24 -2.10
C THR A 93 -7.57 -0.23 -3.19
N GLU A 94 -6.94 -0.35 -4.35
CA GLU A 94 -7.17 0.59 -5.45
C GLU A 94 -8.47 0.31 -6.23
N ASP A 95 -9.05 -0.89 -6.09
CA ASP A 95 -10.28 -1.27 -6.81
C ASP A 95 -11.55 -0.84 -6.08
N ASP A 96 -11.66 -1.10 -4.78
CA ASP A 96 -12.88 -0.80 -4.01
C ASP A 96 -12.67 0.00 -2.71
N GLY A 97 -11.43 0.29 -2.32
CA GLY A 97 -11.13 1.15 -1.17
C GLY A 97 -11.19 0.46 0.18
N ARG A 98 -11.19 -0.88 0.24
CA ARG A 98 -11.10 -1.65 1.49
C ARG A 98 -9.84 -1.27 2.27
N PRO A 99 -9.96 -0.96 3.58
CA PRO A 99 -8.80 -0.70 4.41
C PRO A 99 -8.03 -1.98 4.68
N VAL A 100 -6.72 -1.95 4.41
CA VAL A 100 -5.79 -3.06 4.61
C VAL A 100 -4.59 -2.64 5.45
N TYR A 101 -4.00 -3.60 6.16
CA TYR A 101 -2.82 -3.38 7.01
C TYR A 101 -1.74 -4.39 6.65
N ALA A 102 -0.51 -3.91 6.51
CA ALA A 102 0.67 -4.72 6.26
C ALA A 102 1.85 -4.19 7.07
N LEU A 103 2.81 -5.09 7.36
CA LEU A 103 4.09 -4.70 7.97
C LEU A 103 5.07 -4.28 6.87
N VAL A 104 5.37 -2.99 6.82
CA VAL A 104 6.14 -2.32 5.78
C VAL A 104 7.52 -1.94 6.33
N ASN A 105 8.53 -2.05 5.46
CA ASN A 105 9.87 -1.54 5.74
C ASN A 105 9.98 -0.08 5.29
N LEU A 106 10.46 0.80 6.18
CA LEU A 106 10.69 2.22 5.91
C LEU A 106 12.05 2.46 5.22
N ALA A 107 12.93 1.45 5.20
CA ALA A 107 14.17 1.51 4.43
C ALA A 107 13.89 1.41 2.92
N THR A 108 14.67 2.14 2.13
CA THR A 108 14.45 2.34 0.69
C THR A 108 14.67 1.07 -0.16
N THR A 109 15.21 0.00 0.42
CA THR A 109 15.50 -1.27 -0.29
C THR A 109 14.41 -2.31 -0.07
N SER A 110 13.15 -1.99 -0.36
CA SER A 110 12.01 -2.89 -0.07
C SER A 110 11.95 -4.17 -0.92
N VAL A 111 12.75 -4.29 -1.99
CA VAL A 111 12.95 -5.54 -2.73
C VAL A 111 13.53 -6.65 -1.83
N SER A 112 14.19 -6.30 -0.71
CA SER A 112 14.83 -7.25 0.20
C SER A 112 13.88 -8.30 0.78
N LYS A 113 12.59 -7.99 0.97
CA LYS A 113 11.63 -8.96 1.54
C LYS A 113 11.30 -10.07 0.54
N MET A 114 10.97 -9.70 -0.71
CA MET A 114 10.83 -10.68 -1.79
C MET A 114 12.15 -11.40 -2.07
N ALA A 115 13.29 -10.71 -1.99
CA ALA A 115 14.59 -11.30 -2.28
C ALA A 115 14.97 -12.47 -1.35
N SER A 116 14.35 -12.55 -0.16
CA SER A 116 14.54 -13.67 0.76
C SER A 116 13.67 -14.89 0.44
N ASP A 117 12.52 -14.68 -0.21
CA ASP A 117 11.48 -15.70 -0.45
C ASP A 117 11.51 -16.31 -1.87
N PHE A 118 12.24 -15.66 -2.80
CA PHE A 118 12.23 -15.98 -4.22
C PHE A 118 13.65 -16.08 -4.80
N ALA A 119 13.82 -16.96 -5.77
CA ALA A 119 15.07 -17.11 -6.51
C ALA A 119 15.33 -15.91 -7.45
N GLU A 120 16.57 -15.70 -7.87
CA GLU A 120 16.96 -14.54 -8.70
C GLU A 120 16.14 -14.42 -10.00
N ASN A 121 15.87 -15.54 -10.67
CA ASN A 121 15.06 -15.59 -11.89
C ASN A 121 13.57 -15.32 -11.63
N GLU A 122 13.04 -15.77 -10.49
CA GLU A 122 11.68 -15.43 -10.04
C GLU A 122 11.57 -13.92 -9.76
N LEU A 123 12.55 -13.33 -9.07
CA LEU A 123 12.59 -11.89 -8.81
C LEU A 123 12.69 -11.07 -10.10
N ASP A 124 13.45 -11.55 -11.08
CA ASP A 124 13.55 -10.88 -12.37
C ASP A 124 12.24 -10.96 -13.17
N LEU A 125 11.51 -12.08 -13.06
CA LEU A 125 10.18 -12.23 -13.63
C LEU A 125 9.21 -11.24 -12.97
N PHE A 126 9.26 -11.07 -11.65
CA PHE A 126 8.46 -10.07 -10.96
C PHE A 126 8.78 -8.66 -11.44
N ARG A 127 10.07 -8.29 -11.59
CA ARG A 127 10.47 -6.97 -12.10
C ARG A 127 9.94 -6.73 -13.52
N LYS A 128 10.03 -7.72 -14.40
CA LYS A 128 9.51 -7.64 -15.77
C LYS A 128 7.99 -7.52 -15.80
N ALA A 129 7.27 -8.23 -14.93
CA ALA A 129 5.83 -8.05 -14.79
C ALA A 129 5.46 -6.66 -14.23
N LEU A 130 6.22 -6.17 -13.24
CA LEU A 130 6.06 -4.85 -12.66
C LEU A 130 6.24 -3.74 -13.70
N GLU A 131 7.29 -3.81 -14.54
CA GLU A 131 7.51 -2.88 -15.66
C GLU A 131 6.28 -2.81 -16.58
N LEU A 132 5.77 -3.97 -17.01
CA LEU A 132 4.57 -4.03 -17.86
C LEU A 132 3.31 -3.46 -17.18
N ILE A 133 3.15 -3.69 -15.87
CA ILE A 133 2.03 -3.17 -15.08
C ILE A 133 2.10 -1.65 -14.95
N ILE A 134 3.29 -1.11 -14.66
CA ILE A 134 3.50 0.33 -14.51
C ILE A 134 3.26 1.05 -15.83
N ASP A 135 3.75 0.52 -16.94
CA ASP A 135 3.59 1.13 -18.26
C ASP A 135 2.13 1.06 -18.74
N SER A 136 1.41 -0.03 -18.43
CA SER A 136 0.03 -0.25 -18.84
C SER A 136 -0.95 0.84 -18.37
N ASP A 137 -1.76 1.38 -19.28
CA ASP A 137 -2.74 2.42 -18.94
C ASP A 137 -3.82 1.99 -17.95
N THR A 138 -4.16 0.70 -17.95
CA THR A 138 -5.15 0.10 -17.04
C THR A 138 -4.52 -0.31 -15.70
N GLY A 139 -3.19 -0.42 -15.64
CA GLY A 139 -2.48 -1.03 -14.52
C GLY A 139 -2.52 -2.55 -14.52
N PHE A 140 -2.82 -3.18 -15.67
CA PHE A 140 -2.85 -4.63 -15.85
C PHE A 140 -1.91 -5.07 -16.97
N ALA A 141 -1.25 -6.22 -16.78
CA ALA A 141 -0.41 -6.86 -17.77
C ALA A 141 -0.90 -8.27 -18.08
N SER A 142 -1.12 -8.59 -19.36
CA SER A 142 -1.57 -9.92 -19.74
C SER A 142 -0.51 -10.99 -19.42
N SER A 143 -0.97 -12.17 -19.02
CA SER A 143 -0.12 -13.36 -18.82
C SER A 143 0.78 -13.60 -20.04
N THR A 144 0.25 -13.48 -21.26
CA THR A 144 1.00 -13.69 -22.49
C THR A 144 2.15 -12.70 -22.68
N ASN A 145 1.96 -11.42 -22.34
CA ASN A 145 3.02 -10.42 -22.42
C ASN A 145 4.14 -10.72 -21.43
N VAL A 146 3.78 -11.06 -20.18
CA VAL A 146 4.76 -11.42 -19.15
C VAL A 146 5.55 -12.67 -19.56
N LEU A 147 4.88 -13.72 -20.05
CA LEU A 147 5.52 -14.98 -20.44
C LEU A 147 6.42 -14.87 -21.67
N ASN A 148 6.25 -13.85 -22.51
CA ASN A 148 7.14 -13.59 -23.64
C ASN A 148 8.50 -13.02 -23.20
N LEU A 149 8.62 -12.54 -21.95
CA LEU A 149 9.87 -12.03 -21.39
C LEU A 149 10.71 -13.12 -20.69
N VAL A 150 10.20 -14.37 -20.62
CA VAL A 150 10.87 -15.48 -19.90
C VAL A 150 12.26 -15.80 -20.44
N ASP A 151 12.48 -15.65 -21.75
CA ASP A 151 13.79 -15.90 -22.37
C ASP A 151 14.82 -14.79 -22.06
N GLN A 152 14.37 -13.66 -21.52
CA GLN A 152 15.20 -12.50 -21.16
C GLN A 152 15.55 -12.45 -19.66
N LEU A 153 15.04 -13.41 -18.87
CA LEU A 153 15.24 -13.43 -17.43
C LEU A 153 16.71 -13.66 -17.06
N LYS A 154 17.17 -12.90 -16.07
CA LYS A 154 18.46 -13.11 -15.42
C LYS A 154 18.43 -14.36 -14.54
N GLY A 155 19.60 -14.95 -14.28
CA GLY A 155 19.76 -16.12 -13.42
C GLY A 155 19.47 -17.44 -14.13
N LYS A 156 18.91 -18.42 -13.41
CA LYS A 156 18.66 -19.77 -13.94
C LYS A 156 17.56 -19.76 -15.00
N LYS A 157 17.83 -20.38 -16.16
CA LYS A 157 16.86 -20.51 -17.25
C LYS A 157 15.57 -21.16 -16.76
N MET A 158 14.46 -20.48 -17.03
CA MET A 158 13.09 -20.85 -16.67
C MET A 158 12.30 -21.15 -17.95
N ARG A 159 11.34 -22.09 -17.89
CA ARG A 159 10.41 -22.33 -19.02
C ARG A 159 9.08 -21.59 -18.78
N LYS A 160 8.31 -21.31 -19.84
CA LYS A 160 6.99 -20.64 -19.71
C LYS A 160 6.05 -21.31 -18.70
N LYS A 161 5.99 -22.66 -18.70
CA LYS A 161 5.19 -23.43 -17.72
C LYS A 161 5.64 -23.22 -16.27
N GLU A 162 6.94 -23.04 -16.04
CA GLU A 162 7.49 -22.74 -14.71
C GLU A 162 7.17 -21.29 -14.33
N ALA A 163 7.30 -20.35 -15.27
CA ALA A 163 6.93 -18.95 -15.07
C ALA A 163 5.45 -18.77 -14.70
N GLU A 164 4.54 -19.50 -15.34
CA GLU A 164 3.11 -19.54 -14.97
C GLU A 164 2.91 -19.93 -13.50
N GLN A 165 3.64 -20.94 -13.02
CA GLN A 165 3.58 -21.37 -11.62
C GLN A 165 4.11 -20.29 -10.67
N VAL A 166 5.18 -19.59 -11.08
CA VAL A 166 5.77 -18.49 -10.30
C VAL A 166 4.81 -17.28 -10.23
N LEU A 167 4.11 -16.94 -11.32
CA LEU A 167 3.08 -15.90 -11.32
C LEU A 167 1.95 -16.25 -10.33
N GLN A 168 1.50 -17.51 -10.32
CA GLN A 168 0.53 -17.99 -9.34
C GLN A 168 1.07 -17.95 -7.91
N LYS A 169 2.37 -18.23 -7.71
CA LYS A 169 3.03 -18.06 -6.40
C LYS A 169 3.00 -16.60 -5.95
N PHE A 170 3.20 -15.63 -6.84
CA PHE A 170 3.06 -14.20 -6.49
C PHE A 170 1.62 -13.84 -6.09
N VAL A 171 0.61 -14.39 -6.76
CA VAL A 171 -0.80 -14.20 -6.38
C VAL A 171 -1.09 -14.79 -5.00
N GLN A 172 -0.63 -16.02 -4.74
CA GLN A 172 -0.81 -16.69 -3.44
C GLN A 172 -0.14 -15.91 -2.30
N ASN A 173 1.05 -15.35 -2.54
CA ASN A 173 1.80 -14.56 -1.57
C ASN A 173 1.36 -13.07 -1.52
N LYS A 174 0.26 -12.72 -2.21
CA LYS A 174 -0.32 -11.37 -2.19
C LYS A 174 0.64 -10.29 -2.72
N TRP A 175 1.44 -10.62 -3.72
CA TRP A 175 2.25 -9.64 -4.47
C TRP A 175 1.52 -9.18 -5.73
N LEU A 176 0.81 -10.10 -6.40
CA LEU A 176 -0.01 -9.82 -7.57
C LEU A 176 -1.48 -10.16 -7.33
N ILE A 177 -2.35 -9.60 -8.16
CA ILE A 177 -3.76 -9.98 -8.30
C ILE A 177 -3.96 -10.40 -9.75
N GLU A 178 -4.62 -11.52 -9.98
CA GLU A 178 -5.04 -11.94 -11.32
C GLU A 178 -6.52 -11.64 -11.53
N LYS A 179 -6.86 -11.01 -12.66
CA LYS A 179 -8.24 -10.82 -13.14
C LYS A 179 -8.25 -11.17 -14.63
N GLU A 180 -9.04 -12.16 -15.00
CA GLU A 180 -9.28 -12.55 -16.41
C GLU A 180 -8.00 -12.85 -17.23
N GLY A 181 -6.96 -13.42 -16.58
CA GLY A 181 -5.69 -13.75 -17.24
C GLY A 181 -4.71 -12.57 -17.38
N GLU A 182 -5.04 -11.43 -16.77
CA GLU A 182 -4.16 -10.29 -16.58
C GLU A 182 -3.78 -10.11 -15.11
N PHE A 183 -2.60 -9.54 -14.87
CA PHE A 183 -2.05 -9.32 -13.55
C PHE A 183 -1.92 -7.83 -13.22
N THR A 184 -2.22 -7.46 -11.98
CA THR A 184 -1.94 -6.14 -11.40
C THR A 184 -1.24 -6.29 -10.05
N LEU A 185 -0.75 -5.19 -9.47
CA LEU A 185 -0.14 -5.21 -8.15
C LEU A 185 -1.20 -5.40 -7.05
N HIS A 186 -0.87 -6.24 -6.08
CA HIS A 186 -1.65 -6.34 -4.85
C HIS A 186 -1.36 -5.11 -3.96
N SER A 187 -2.32 -4.66 -3.14
CA SER A 187 -2.14 -3.51 -2.23
C SER A 187 -0.97 -3.69 -1.25
N ARG A 188 -0.62 -4.94 -0.94
CA ARG A 188 0.58 -5.28 -0.15
C ARG A 188 1.85 -4.87 -0.89
N ALA A 189 1.95 -5.20 -2.17
CA ALA A 189 3.11 -4.82 -2.99
C ALA A 189 3.23 -3.30 -3.08
N ILE A 190 2.12 -2.58 -3.26
CA ILE A 190 2.11 -1.11 -3.29
C ILE A 190 2.57 -0.56 -1.93
N LEU A 191 2.00 -1.04 -0.82
CA LEU A 191 2.39 -0.59 0.52
C LEU A 191 3.86 -0.84 0.84
N GLU A 192 4.38 -2.01 0.46
CA GLU A 192 5.77 -2.38 0.73
C GLU A 192 6.76 -1.71 -0.24
N MET A 193 6.39 -1.48 -1.50
CA MET A 193 7.33 -1.13 -2.56
C MET A 193 7.09 0.25 -3.20
N GLU A 194 6.13 1.05 -2.73
CA GLU A 194 5.83 2.37 -3.31
C GLU A 194 7.07 3.23 -3.50
N GLN A 195 7.93 3.32 -2.48
CA GLN A 195 9.16 4.11 -2.56
C GLN A 195 10.12 3.58 -3.63
N TYR A 196 10.38 2.26 -3.62
CA TYR A 196 11.22 1.61 -4.62
C TYR A 196 10.70 1.85 -6.05
N ILE A 197 9.39 1.71 -6.26
CA ILE A 197 8.76 1.89 -7.57
C ILE A 197 8.95 3.32 -8.07
N ARG A 198 8.73 4.33 -7.21
CA ARG A 198 8.92 5.74 -7.55
C ARG A 198 10.36 6.10 -7.88
N GLU A 199 11.32 5.56 -7.14
CA GLU A 199 12.75 5.81 -7.36
C GLU A 199 13.27 5.09 -8.62
N THR A 200 12.75 3.90 -8.91
CA THR A 200 13.21 3.07 -10.04
C THR A 200 12.59 3.48 -11.38
N TYR A 201 11.32 3.93 -11.37
CA TYR A 201 10.55 4.23 -12.58
C TYR A 201 9.94 5.64 -12.58
N PRO A 202 10.72 6.71 -12.31
CA PRO A 202 10.18 8.06 -12.08
C PRO A 202 9.36 8.61 -13.25
N ASP A 203 9.70 8.23 -14.49
CA ASP A 203 9.03 8.73 -15.70
C ASP A 203 7.77 7.95 -16.09
N ALA A 204 7.59 6.73 -15.55
CA ALA A 204 6.48 5.84 -15.91
C ALA A 204 5.41 5.74 -14.81
N VAL A 205 5.75 6.08 -13.56
CA VAL A 205 4.80 6.04 -12.45
C VAL A 205 3.66 7.04 -12.63
N LYS A 206 2.45 6.57 -12.38
CA LYS A 206 1.26 7.42 -12.34
C LYS A 206 0.99 7.84 -10.89
N ILE A 207 0.54 9.06 -10.70
CA ILE A 207 0.26 9.64 -9.38
C ILE A 207 -1.19 10.10 -9.35
N CYS A 208 -1.89 9.78 -8.27
CA CYS A 208 -3.26 10.23 -8.06
C CYS A 208 -3.32 11.73 -7.76
N ASN A 209 -4.19 12.47 -8.47
CA ASN A 209 -4.37 13.91 -8.28
C ASN A 209 -4.99 14.31 -6.91
N ILE A 210 -5.50 13.36 -6.13
CA ILE A 210 -6.14 13.65 -4.83
C ILE A 210 -5.23 13.32 -3.65
N CYS A 211 -4.73 12.08 -3.57
CA CYS A 211 -3.89 11.65 -2.46
C CYS A 211 -2.39 11.83 -2.72
N HIS A 212 -1.99 12.11 -3.97
CA HIS A 212 -0.59 12.20 -4.39
C HIS A 212 0.25 10.92 -4.19
N SER A 213 -0.42 9.79 -3.90
CA SER A 213 0.19 8.47 -3.79
C SER A 213 0.36 7.79 -5.16
N LEU A 214 1.20 6.76 -5.22
CA LEU A 214 1.39 5.92 -6.39
C LEU A 214 0.04 5.34 -6.83
N LEU A 215 -0.23 5.39 -8.13
CA LEU A 215 -1.44 4.89 -8.75
C LEU A 215 -1.09 3.80 -9.76
N ILE A 216 -1.57 2.58 -9.53
CA ILE A 216 -1.45 1.49 -10.50
C ILE A 216 -2.70 1.45 -11.37
N GLN A 217 -3.89 1.40 -10.76
CA GLN A 217 -5.18 1.44 -11.45
C GLN A 217 -6.04 2.61 -11.00
N GLY A 218 -6.85 3.14 -11.91
CA GLY A 218 -7.75 4.26 -11.64
C GLY A 218 -8.45 4.78 -12.88
N GLN A 219 -9.12 5.92 -12.71
CA GLN A 219 -9.78 6.63 -13.80
C GLN A 219 -8.95 7.82 -14.25
N SER A 220 -9.06 8.19 -15.52
CA SER A 220 -8.32 9.32 -16.09
C SER A 220 -9.26 10.34 -16.76
N CYS A 221 -8.93 11.62 -16.66
CA CYS A 221 -9.63 12.66 -17.39
C CYS A 221 -9.22 12.62 -18.87
N GLU A 222 -10.18 12.55 -19.78
CA GLU A 222 -9.93 12.54 -21.23
C GLU A 222 -9.35 13.86 -21.75
N THR A 223 -9.64 14.98 -21.08
CA THR A 223 -9.24 16.32 -21.52
C THR A 223 -7.82 16.70 -21.10
N CYS A 224 -7.43 16.39 -19.85
CA CYS A 224 -6.13 16.81 -19.31
C CYS A 224 -5.23 15.66 -18.82
N GLY A 225 -5.71 14.42 -18.86
CA GLY A 225 -4.90 13.23 -18.54
C GLY A 225 -4.63 12.98 -17.07
N ILE A 226 -5.14 13.81 -16.13
CA ILE A 226 -4.97 13.52 -14.70
C ILE A 226 -5.57 12.16 -14.36
N LYS A 227 -4.93 11.43 -13.44
CA LYS A 227 -5.41 10.12 -12.98
C LYS A 227 -5.80 10.19 -11.50
N MET A 228 -6.83 9.42 -11.12
CA MET A 228 -7.33 9.32 -9.76
C MET A 228 -7.67 7.86 -9.42
N HIS A 229 -7.31 7.41 -8.22
CA HIS A 229 -7.73 6.08 -7.73
C HIS A 229 -9.25 6.00 -7.68
N LEU A 230 -9.84 4.81 -7.90
CA LEU A 230 -11.29 4.64 -7.81
C LEU A 230 -11.88 5.09 -6.45
N PRO A 231 -11.27 4.77 -5.30
CA PRO A 231 -11.75 5.27 -4.00
C PRO A 231 -11.60 6.79 -3.83
N CYS A 232 -10.61 7.40 -4.47
CA CYS A 232 -10.43 8.86 -4.46
C CYS A 232 -11.53 9.54 -5.28
N VAL A 233 -11.85 9.00 -6.46
CA VAL A 233 -12.98 9.44 -7.29
C VAL A 233 -14.29 9.33 -6.51
N ALA A 234 -14.55 8.16 -5.91
CA ALA A 234 -15.75 7.89 -5.13
C ALA A 234 -15.95 8.93 -4.02
N LYS A 235 -14.89 9.21 -3.24
CA LYS A 235 -14.94 10.17 -2.13
C LYS A 235 -15.04 11.61 -2.61
N TYR A 236 -14.30 11.98 -3.65
CA TYR A 236 -14.28 13.35 -4.16
C TYR A 236 -15.61 13.75 -4.80
N PHE A 237 -16.26 12.82 -5.51
CA PHE A 237 -17.53 13.07 -6.22
C PHE A 237 -18.77 12.57 -5.48
N GLN A 238 -18.65 12.05 -4.25
CA GLN A 238 -19.74 11.40 -3.50
C GLN A 238 -21.06 12.21 -3.45
N SER A 239 -20.95 13.53 -3.37
CA SER A 239 -22.11 14.44 -3.27
C SER A 239 -22.27 15.34 -4.50
N SER A 240 -21.53 15.08 -5.58
CA SER A 240 -21.64 15.87 -6.81
C SER A 240 -22.66 15.26 -7.75
N SER A 241 -23.71 16.01 -8.07
CA SER A 241 -24.66 15.65 -9.13
C SER A 241 -24.07 15.81 -10.53
N GLU A 242 -23.02 16.62 -10.66
CA GLU A 242 -22.33 16.88 -11.92
C GLU A 242 -20.80 16.81 -11.70
N PRO A 243 -20.23 15.60 -11.71
CA PRO A 243 -18.80 15.38 -11.48
C PRO A 243 -17.94 16.15 -12.51
N ARG A 244 -17.03 16.99 -12.00
CA ARG A 244 -16.10 17.78 -12.82
C ARG A 244 -14.66 17.57 -12.42
N CYS A 245 -13.78 17.43 -13.41
CA CYS A 245 -12.35 17.22 -13.21
C CYS A 245 -11.76 18.32 -12.31
N PRO A 246 -11.06 17.97 -11.21
CA PRO A 246 -10.47 18.95 -10.29
C PRO A 246 -9.39 19.85 -10.93
N HIS A 247 -8.84 19.46 -12.08
CA HIS A 247 -7.76 20.18 -12.75
C HIS A 247 -8.25 21.08 -13.89
N CYS A 248 -9.04 20.55 -14.84
CA CYS A 248 -9.51 21.30 -16.01
C CYS A 248 -10.98 21.73 -15.93
N ASN A 249 -11.71 21.34 -14.88
CA ASN A 249 -13.13 21.62 -14.68
C ASN A 249 -14.09 21.05 -15.77
N ASP A 250 -13.60 20.18 -16.64
CA ASP A 250 -14.41 19.48 -17.63
C ASP A 250 -15.26 18.36 -16.99
N TYR A 251 -16.29 17.88 -17.68
CA TYR A 251 -17.15 16.80 -17.19
C TYR A 251 -16.34 15.51 -16.98
N TRP A 252 -16.57 14.81 -15.87
CA TRP A 252 -15.90 13.54 -15.60
C TRP A 252 -16.56 12.41 -16.41
N PRO A 253 -15.86 11.79 -17.37
CA PRO A 253 -16.50 10.91 -18.36
C PRO A 253 -16.87 9.53 -17.80
N HIS A 254 -16.34 9.17 -16.63
CA HIS A 254 -16.49 7.83 -16.06
C HIS A 254 -17.61 7.74 -15.02
N GLU A 255 -18.11 6.53 -14.79
CA GLU A 255 -19.03 6.24 -13.68
C GLU A 255 -18.32 6.48 -12.34
N ILE A 256 -18.98 7.19 -11.43
CA ILE A 256 -18.48 7.45 -10.09
C ILE A 256 -18.71 6.22 -9.22
N PRO A 257 -17.65 5.58 -8.67
CA PRO A 257 -17.83 4.43 -7.80
C PRO A 257 -18.49 4.83 -6.48
N GLU A 258 -19.17 3.88 -5.83
CA GLU A 258 -19.63 4.09 -4.45
C GLU A 258 -18.45 4.09 -3.47
N VAL A 259 -18.53 4.93 -2.44
CA VAL A 259 -17.55 4.91 -1.35
C VAL A 259 -17.67 3.59 -0.58
N PHE A 260 -16.53 2.98 -0.25
CA PHE A 260 -16.48 1.79 0.58
C PHE A 260 -17.23 2.00 1.90
N ASP A 261 -18.19 1.11 2.18
CA ASP A 261 -18.95 1.10 3.41
C ASP A 261 -18.82 -0.29 4.08
N PRO A 262 -18.13 -0.38 5.24
CA PRO A 262 -17.93 -1.64 5.93
C PRO A 262 -19.24 -2.25 6.47
N GLU A 263 -20.32 -1.47 6.64
CA GLU A 263 -21.61 -1.98 7.12
C GLU A 263 -22.39 -2.69 6.01
N LYS A 264 -22.43 -2.11 4.80
CA LYS A 264 -23.03 -2.74 3.62
C LYS A 264 -22.41 -4.09 3.28
N GLU A 265 -21.10 -4.26 3.45
CA GLU A 265 -20.41 -5.53 3.20
C GLU A 265 -20.75 -6.59 4.26
N ARG A 266 -21.02 -6.20 5.52
CA ARG A 266 -21.45 -7.15 6.58
C ARG A 266 -22.80 -7.77 6.28
N GLU A 267 -23.72 -6.98 5.71
CA GLU A 267 -25.04 -7.45 5.30
C GLU A 267 -25.00 -8.34 4.04
N ALA A 268 -23.96 -8.18 3.20
CA ALA A 268 -23.83 -8.94 1.96
C ALA A 268 -23.44 -10.42 2.14
N GLY A 269 -22.84 -10.79 3.29
CA GLY A 269 -22.42 -12.17 3.62
C GLY A 269 -21.42 -12.80 2.62
N PRO A 270 -20.83 -13.97 2.92
CA PRO A 270 -19.78 -14.58 2.10
C PRO A 270 -20.28 -15.17 0.76
N SER A 271 -21.49 -14.84 0.31
CA SER A 271 -22.13 -15.45 -0.86
C SER A 271 -21.98 -14.64 -2.17
N LYS A 272 -21.31 -13.47 -2.14
CA LYS A 272 -21.28 -12.56 -3.32
C LYS A 272 -19.90 -12.10 -3.80
N VAL A 273 -18.81 -12.45 -3.11
CA VAL A 273 -17.45 -12.01 -3.52
C VAL A 273 -17.04 -12.59 -4.89
N SER A 274 -17.62 -13.70 -5.33
CA SER A 274 -17.31 -14.28 -6.66
C SER A 274 -18.16 -13.73 -7.83
N LYS A 275 -19.11 -12.82 -7.62
CA LYS A 275 -20.06 -12.42 -8.69
C LYS A 275 -20.09 -10.94 -9.06
N ARG A 276 -19.42 -10.05 -8.32
CA ARG A 276 -19.42 -8.61 -8.65
C ARG A 276 -18.40 -8.19 -9.71
N SER A 277 -17.46 -9.06 -10.10
CA SER A 277 -16.52 -8.82 -11.21
C SER A 277 -17.10 -9.09 -12.62
N LEU A 278 -18.36 -9.53 -12.73
CA LEU A 278 -18.93 -10.05 -13.99
C LEU A 278 -19.97 -9.14 -14.65
N ARG A 279 -19.90 -7.82 -14.46
CA ARG A 279 -20.72 -6.88 -15.25
C ARG A 279 -19.84 -6.00 -16.12
N SER A 280 -19.30 -6.61 -17.17
CA SER A 280 -18.86 -5.89 -18.36
C SER A 280 -20.05 -5.14 -18.96
N ARG A 281 -19.88 -3.83 -19.11
CA ARG A 281 -20.72 -2.99 -19.96
C ARG A 281 -20.52 -3.49 -21.40
N GLN A 282 -21.60 -3.99 -22.00
CA GLN A 282 -21.75 -4.00 -23.44
C GLN A 282 -21.96 -2.54 -23.86
N HIS A 283 -21.06 -2.00 -24.68
CA HIS A 283 -21.35 -1.18 -25.86
C HIS A 283 -20.08 -1.04 -26.68
#